data_AF-Q2JG95-F1
#
_entry.id   AF-Q2JG95-F1
#
_cell.length_a   1.000
_cell.length_b   1.000
_cell.length_c   1.000
_cell.angle_alpha   90.00
_cell.angle_beta   90.00
_cell.angle_gamma   90.00
#
_symmetry.space_group_name_H-M   'P 1'
#
loop_
_entity.id
_entity.type
_entity.pdbx_description
1 polymer ?
#
loop_
_entity_poly.entity_id
_entity_poly.type
_entity_poly.pdbx_seq_one_letter_code
_entity_poly.pdbx_strand_id
1 'polypeptide(L)'
;MAIFGAGPSIIFVVWMLSPARTHLPHHLTPVMWSAGTWIMLAPALIVLWEAGFESLMCVVDNSNNIANDIRERMARAVLAIDKKYPFIASLLMAAIILGYCFNNRFFRDQIGSGNIGSSDFFAGLFVVTTLGYAFGVGIWAVAKSLIVARIGIQDTIQWHPFGPDASHLLNAYSTYSYRTGIMFSSGGLFLPGVYIISGQINIIGRILAALVAAPLVFGSLLCFLYPTHRIYFVAKRQKDDALGRFGEVLEAAQREALQGSGDMNSLASRVQTLLSLRAAIASEPNFPASILLIVRAGSLFLIPIFIGFLQAALGAAFLG
;
A
#
# COMPACT_ATOMS: atom_id res chain seq x y z
N MET A 1 14.51 -1.59 -14.22
CA MET A 1 13.22 -2.29 -14.29
C MET A 1 12.37 -2.02 -15.54
N ALA A 2 12.70 -1.05 -16.42
CA ALA A 2 11.88 -0.73 -17.61
C ALA A 2 11.65 -1.90 -18.60
N ILE A 3 12.62 -2.82 -18.71
CA ILE A 3 12.53 -4.04 -19.54
C ILE A 3 11.42 -4.98 -19.05
N PHE A 4 11.06 -4.90 -17.76
CA PHE A 4 10.08 -5.78 -17.12
C PHE A 4 8.62 -5.42 -17.44
N GLY A 5 8.35 -4.23 -18.00
CA GLY A 5 7.00 -3.80 -18.35
C GLY A 5 6.62 -4.04 -19.81
N ALA A 6 7.51 -3.68 -20.74
CA ALA A 6 7.18 -3.74 -22.16
C ALA A 6 7.14 -5.18 -22.68
N GLY A 7 8.10 -6.04 -22.32
CA GLY A 7 8.20 -7.41 -22.81
C GLY A 7 6.97 -8.27 -22.48
N PRO A 8 6.59 -8.38 -21.19
CA PRO A 8 5.40 -9.15 -20.79
C PRO A 8 4.09 -8.58 -21.33
N SER A 9 3.99 -7.26 -21.47
CA SER A 9 2.81 -6.62 -22.07
C SER A 9 2.69 -6.93 -23.57
N ILE A 10 3.80 -6.87 -24.31
CA ILE A 10 3.84 -7.21 -25.74
C ILE A 10 3.53 -8.70 -25.92
N ILE A 11 4.15 -9.58 -25.12
CA ILE A 11 3.91 -11.03 -25.17
C ILE A 11 2.46 -11.33 -24.78
N PHE A 12 1.88 -10.64 -23.80
CA PHE A 12 0.47 -10.78 -23.44
C PHE A 12 -0.45 -10.35 -24.58
N VAL A 13 -0.20 -9.21 -25.22
CA VAL A 13 -1.01 -8.72 -26.35
C VAL A 13 -0.90 -9.66 -27.54
N VAL A 14 0.30 -10.12 -27.89
CA VAL A 14 0.52 -11.08 -28.97
C VAL A 14 -0.16 -12.42 -28.66
N TRP A 15 -0.05 -12.91 -27.41
CA TRP A 15 -0.76 -14.09 -26.94
C TRP A 15 -2.27 -13.90 -26.92
N MET A 16 -2.76 -12.68 -26.63
CA MET A 16 -4.18 -12.35 -26.62
C MET A 16 -4.79 -12.28 -28.01
N LEU A 17 -4.03 -11.81 -28.99
CA LEU A 17 -4.44 -11.68 -30.39
C LEU A 17 -4.15 -12.95 -31.21
N SER A 18 -3.59 -14.01 -30.61
CA SER A 18 -3.29 -15.26 -31.30
C SER A 18 -4.58 -15.95 -31.80
N PRO A 19 -4.62 -16.46 -33.04
CA PRO A 19 -5.78 -17.14 -33.64
C PRO A 19 -6.31 -18.35 -32.86
N ALA A 20 -5.49 -18.95 -31.98
CA ALA A 20 -5.88 -20.07 -31.11
C ALA A 20 -7.02 -19.74 -30.12
N ARG A 21 -7.44 -18.47 -30.04
CA ARG A 21 -8.38 -17.93 -29.06
C ARG A 21 -9.81 -17.67 -29.52
N THR A 22 -10.13 -17.99 -30.77
CA THR A 22 -11.52 -17.95 -31.29
C THR A 22 -12.50 -18.83 -30.50
N HIS A 23 -12.02 -19.62 -29.53
CA HIS A 23 -12.79 -20.52 -28.67
C HIS A 23 -12.92 -20.07 -27.20
N LEU A 24 -12.51 -18.85 -26.85
CA LEU A 24 -12.70 -18.33 -25.49
C LEU A 24 -14.18 -18.09 -25.18
N PRO A 25 -14.72 -18.65 -24.07
CA PRO A 25 -16.08 -18.37 -23.66
C PRO A 25 -16.28 -16.86 -23.43
N HIS A 26 -17.37 -16.30 -23.97
CA HIS A 26 -17.66 -14.86 -23.90
C HIS A 26 -17.64 -14.27 -22.48
N HIS A 27 -17.98 -15.07 -21.46
CA HIS A 27 -17.95 -14.65 -20.05
C HIS A 27 -16.54 -14.41 -19.48
N LEU A 28 -15.48 -14.85 -20.16
CA LEU A 28 -14.09 -14.65 -19.73
C LEU A 28 -13.41 -13.48 -20.42
N THR A 29 -13.98 -12.97 -21.51
CA THR A 29 -13.47 -11.80 -22.24
C THR A 29 -13.21 -10.59 -21.31
N PRO A 30 -14.12 -10.20 -20.39
CA PRO A 30 -13.89 -9.07 -19.48
C PRO A 30 -12.71 -9.30 -18.52
N VAL A 31 -12.51 -10.55 -18.07
CA VAL A 31 -11.41 -10.95 -17.18
C VAL A 31 -10.07 -10.78 -17.88
N MET A 32 -10.01 -11.10 -19.17
CA MET A 32 -8.79 -11.03 -19.96
C MET A 32 -8.40 -9.60 -20.32
N TRP A 33 -9.39 -8.76 -20.66
CA TRP A 33 -9.15 -7.32 -20.81
C TRP A 33 -8.65 -6.67 -19.53
N SER A 34 -9.20 -7.09 -18.40
CA SER A 34 -8.76 -6.61 -17.08
C SER A 34 -7.33 -7.08 -16.75
N ALA A 35 -7.00 -8.33 -17.05
CA ALA A 35 -5.65 -8.87 -16.91
C ALA A 35 -4.64 -8.14 -17.82
N GLY A 36 -5.00 -7.86 -19.07
CA GLY A 36 -4.16 -7.10 -20.00
C GLY A 36 -3.93 -5.66 -19.55
N THR A 37 -5.00 -5.00 -19.13
CA THR A 37 -4.95 -3.64 -18.58
C THR A 37 -4.02 -3.59 -17.37
N TRP A 38 -4.10 -4.60 -16.49
CA TRP A 38 -3.20 -4.69 -15.35
C TRP A 38 -1.74 -4.95 -15.72
N ILE A 39 -1.47 -5.88 -16.64
CA ILE A 39 -0.10 -6.19 -17.07
C ILE A 39 0.57 -4.94 -17.65
N MET A 40 -0.20 -4.06 -18.29
CA MET A 40 0.28 -2.76 -18.77
C MET A 40 0.45 -1.71 -17.66
N LEU A 41 -0.44 -1.67 -16.66
CA LEU A 41 -0.40 -0.70 -15.56
C LEU A 41 0.59 -1.05 -14.45
N ALA A 42 0.77 -2.33 -14.14
CA ALA A 42 1.56 -2.81 -13.02
C ALA A 42 3.02 -2.30 -13.03
N PRO A 43 3.74 -2.29 -14.17
CA PRO A 43 5.09 -1.73 -14.24
C PRO A 43 5.14 -0.25 -13.85
N ALA A 44 4.19 0.56 -14.34
CA ALA A 44 4.12 1.97 -14.01
C ALA A 44 3.82 2.18 -12.52
N LEU A 45 2.93 1.38 -11.95
CA LEU A 45 2.61 1.42 -10.52
C LEU A 45 3.80 1.01 -9.63
N ILE A 46 4.56 -0.01 -10.04
CA ILE A 46 5.80 -0.41 -9.35
C ILE A 46 6.81 0.74 -9.35
N VAL A 47 7.05 1.37 -10.51
CA VAL A 47 7.98 2.51 -10.62
C VAL A 47 7.52 3.70 -9.77
N LEU A 48 6.22 4.02 -9.78
CA LEU A 48 5.64 5.08 -8.96
C LEU A 48 5.78 4.79 -7.46
N TRP A 49 5.67 3.52 -7.07
CA TRP A 49 5.89 3.07 -5.70
C TRP A 49 7.37 3.17 -5.29
N GLU A 50 8.30 2.73 -6.13
CA GLU A 50 9.75 2.84 -5.90
C GLU A 50 10.17 4.31 -5.72
N ALA A 51 9.74 5.20 -6.62
CA ALA A 51 10.01 6.63 -6.51
C ALA A 51 9.40 7.24 -5.22
N GLY A 52 8.23 6.74 -4.79
CA GLY A 52 7.64 7.12 -3.51
C GLY A 52 8.47 6.67 -2.30
N PHE A 53 9.07 5.48 -2.37
CA PHE A 53 9.97 4.97 -1.35
C PHE A 53 11.28 5.77 -1.28
N GLU A 54 11.90 6.06 -2.42
CA GLU A 54 13.11 6.89 -2.50
C GLU A 54 12.86 8.30 -1.96
N SER A 55 11.73 8.90 -2.30
CA SER A 55 11.32 10.20 -1.75
C SER A 55 11.17 10.17 -0.23
N LEU A 56 10.59 9.10 0.32
CA LEU A 56 10.48 8.92 1.77
C LEU A 56 11.87 8.81 2.41
N MET A 57 12.77 8.00 1.85
CA MET A 57 14.13 7.84 2.36
C MET A 57 14.94 9.14 2.30
N CYS A 58 14.79 9.93 1.23
CA CYS A 58 15.42 11.26 1.13
C CYS A 58 14.93 12.22 2.22
N VAL A 59 13.62 12.20 2.55
CA VAL A 59 13.07 13.01 3.65
C VAL A 59 13.59 12.53 5.00
N VAL A 60 13.73 11.21 5.19
CA VAL A 60 14.32 10.61 6.40
C VAL A 60 15.81 10.98 6.53
N ASP A 61 16.55 10.98 5.42
CA ASP A 61 17.98 11.27 5.40
C ASP A 61 18.30 12.76 5.61
N ASN A 62 17.40 13.65 5.21
CA ASN A 62 17.54 15.09 5.42
C ASN A 62 16.93 15.58 6.72
N SER A 63 16.20 14.73 7.46
CA SER A 63 15.59 15.14 8.73
C SER A 63 16.62 15.14 9.86
N ASN A 64 16.88 16.31 10.43
CA ASN A 64 17.70 16.49 11.64
C ASN A 64 17.03 15.94 12.91
N ASN A 65 15.72 15.64 12.85
CA ASN A 65 14.94 15.14 14.00
C ASN A 65 15.04 13.62 14.18
N ILE A 66 15.78 12.93 13.32
CA ILE A 66 15.95 11.48 13.35
C ILE A 66 17.34 11.17 13.87
N ALA A 67 17.42 10.44 14.98
CA ALA A 67 18.70 9.94 15.48
C ALA A 67 19.35 9.02 14.44
N ASN A 68 20.66 9.18 14.20
CA ASN A 68 21.43 8.39 13.24
C ASN A 68 21.25 6.87 13.42
N ASP A 69 21.14 6.39 14.66
CA ASP A 69 20.88 4.98 14.96
C ASP A 69 19.55 4.46 14.37
N ILE A 70 18.50 5.29 14.33
CA ILE A 70 17.20 4.89 13.76
C ILE A 70 17.30 4.80 12.24
N ARG A 71 18.01 5.75 11.61
CA ARG A 71 18.28 5.73 10.16
C ARG A 71 19.04 4.47 9.77
N GLU A 72 20.07 4.10 10.53
CA GLU A 72 20.83 2.86 10.34
C GLU A 72 19.98 1.61 10.57
N ARG A 73 19.11 1.60 11.58
CA ARG A 73 18.17 0.49 11.82
C ARG A 73 17.19 0.32 10.65
N MET A 74 16.66 1.43 10.13
CA MET A 74 15.74 1.42 9.00
C MET A 74 16.43 0.95 7.71
N ALA A 75 17.64 1.46 7.41
CA ALA A 75 18.44 1.03 6.27
C ALA A 75 18.78 -0.47 6.34
N ARG A 76 19.22 -0.97 7.52
CA ARG A 76 19.50 -2.40 7.73
C ARG A 76 18.26 -3.27 7.54
N ALA A 77 17.11 -2.85 8.08
CA ALA A 77 15.86 -3.59 7.95
C ALA A 77 15.40 -3.66 6.48
N VAL A 78 15.48 -2.55 5.76
CA VAL A 78 15.17 -2.49 4.32
C VAL A 78 16.10 -3.41 3.52
N LEU A 79 17.41 -3.31 3.74
CA LEU A 79 18.41 -4.15 3.06
C LEU A 79 18.18 -5.65 3.33
N ALA A 80 17.82 -6.02 4.57
CA ALA A 80 17.54 -7.40 4.93
C ALA A 80 16.32 -7.96 4.17
N ILE A 81 15.27 -7.15 4.01
CA ILE A 81 14.08 -7.53 3.25
C ILE A 81 14.42 -7.63 1.76
N ASP A 82 15.08 -6.61 1.21
CA ASP A 82 15.37 -6.50 -0.23
C ASP A 82 16.30 -7.62 -0.72
N LYS A 83 17.17 -8.16 0.13
CA LYS A 83 18.11 -9.22 -0.26
C LYS A 83 17.46 -10.59 -0.45
N LYS A 84 16.39 -10.92 0.27
CA LYS A 84 15.84 -12.30 0.30
C LYS A 84 14.37 -12.38 -0.06
N TYR A 85 13.56 -11.43 0.41
CA TYR A 85 12.11 -11.53 0.32
C TYR A 85 11.51 -11.29 -1.07
N PRO A 86 12.04 -10.41 -1.96
CA PRO A 86 11.41 -10.23 -3.27
C PRO A 86 11.49 -11.52 -4.09
N PHE A 87 12.64 -12.19 -4.08
CA PHE A 87 12.81 -13.45 -4.81
C PHE A 87 11.94 -14.57 -4.24
N ILE A 88 11.91 -14.75 -2.91
CA ILE A 88 11.10 -15.79 -2.26
C ILE A 88 9.60 -15.55 -2.50
N ALA A 89 9.13 -14.30 -2.34
CA ALA A 89 7.73 -13.95 -2.53
C ALA A 89 7.30 -14.14 -3.99
N SER A 90 8.12 -13.69 -4.95
CA SER A 90 7.86 -13.86 -6.39
C SER A 90 7.90 -15.32 -6.82
N LEU A 91 8.85 -16.12 -6.32
CA LEU A 91 8.91 -17.55 -6.63
C LEU A 91 7.70 -18.30 -6.07
N LEU A 92 7.34 -18.02 -4.81
CA LEU A 92 6.19 -18.64 -4.15
C LEU A 92 4.88 -18.27 -4.87
N MET A 93 4.69 -17.01 -5.23
CA MET A 93 3.50 -16.58 -5.95
C MET A 93 3.45 -17.12 -7.37
N ALA A 94 4.58 -17.18 -8.08
CA ALA A 94 4.65 -17.87 -9.37
C ALA A 94 4.23 -19.35 -9.23
N ALA A 95 4.72 -20.06 -8.21
CA ALA A 95 4.33 -21.45 -7.96
C ALA A 95 2.84 -21.61 -7.63
N ILE A 96 2.27 -20.72 -6.80
CA ILE A 96 0.84 -20.73 -6.45
C ILE A 96 -0.03 -20.50 -7.68
N ILE A 97 0.31 -19.51 -8.51
CA ILE A 97 -0.47 -19.16 -9.71
C ILE A 97 -0.30 -20.24 -10.77
N LEU A 98 0.90 -20.79 -10.97
CA LEU A 98 1.10 -21.95 -11.84
C LEU A 98 0.28 -23.15 -11.36
N GLY A 99 0.32 -23.47 -10.07
CA GLY A 99 -0.49 -24.53 -9.47
C GLY A 99 -1.99 -24.31 -9.67
N TYR A 100 -2.46 -23.06 -9.56
CA TYR A 100 -3.83 -22.67 -9.85
C TYR A 100 -4.19 -22.91 -11.33
N CYS A 101 -3.33 -22.48 -12.26
CA CYS A 101 -3.53 -22.66 -13.69
C CYS A 101 -3.51 -24.14 -14.11
N PHE A 102 -2.58 -24.96 -13.59
CA PHE A 102 -2.50 -26.39 -13.93
C PHE A 102 -3.64 -27.23 -13.36
N ASN A 103 -4.16 -26.84 -12.19
CA ASN A 103 -5.28 -27.53 -11.56
C ASN A 103 -6.64 -27.12 -12.16
N ASN A 104 -6.64 -26.09 -13.01
CA ASN A 104 -7.82 -25.63 -13.71
C ASN A 104 -7.89 -26.28 -15.10
N ARG A 105 -8.89 -27.15 -15.30
CA ARG A 105 -9.13 -27.84 -16.59
C ARG A 105 -9.23 -26.85 -17.75
N PHE A 106 -9.88 -25.71 -17.55
CA PHE A 106 -10.03 -24.69 -18.57
C PHE A 106 -8.68 -24.12 -19.03
N PHE A 107 -7.80 -23.78 -18.08
CA PHE A 107 -6.46 -23.30 -18.40
C PHE A 107 -5.61 -24.41 -19.01
N ARG A 108 -5.76 -25.65 -18.55
CA ARG A 108 -5.05 -26.81 -19.08
C ARG A 108 -5.46 -27.13 -20.52
N ASP A 109 -6.74 -26.98 -20.85
CA ASP A 109 -7.26 -27.27 -22.19
C ASP A 109 -7.00 -26.10 -23.16
N GLN A 110 -6.91 -24.85 -22.69
CA GLN A 110 -6.56 -23.70 -23.53
C GLN A 110 -5.05 -23.42 -23.67
N ILE A 111 -4.25 -23.71 -22.64
CA ILE A 111 -2.78 -23.67 -22.74
C ILE A 111 -2.24 -24.97 -23.35
N GLY A 112 -2.97 -26.08 -23.21
CA GLY A 112 -2.57 -27.43 -23.66
C GLY A 112 -3.25 -27.95 -24.94
N SER A 113 -4.13 -27.18 -25.60
CA SER A 113 -4.63 -27.54 -26.94
C SER A 113 -3.57 -27.40 -28.04
N GLY A 114 -2.51 -26.63 -27.79
CA GLY A 114 -1.26 -26.77 -28.53
C GLY A 114 -0.37 -27.76 -27.79
N ASN A 115 0.02 -28.86 -28.44
CA ASN A 115 1.00 -29.85 -27.96
C ASN A 115 2.01 -29.23 -26.96
N ILE A 116 2.24 -29.90 -25.83
CA ILE A 116 3.34 -29.54 -24.90
C ILE A 116 4.60 -29.31 -25.74
N GLY A 117 5.11 -28.06 -25.77
CA GLY A 117 6.20 -27.64 -26.67
C GLY A 117 5.81 -26.63 -27.77
N SER A 118 4.53 -26.26 -27.90
CA SER A 118 4.08 -25.20 -28.81
C SER A 118 4.49 -23.79 -28.32
N SER A 119 4.65 -22.85 -29.25
CA SER A 119 4.98 -21.45 -28.92
C SER A 119 3.93 -20.80 -28.01
N ASP A 120 2.65 -21.15 -28.19
CA ASP A 120 1.53 -20.64 -27.39
C ASP A 120 1.57 -21.16 -25.95
N PHE A 121 2.04 -22.40 -25.74
CA PHE A 121 2.27 -22.96 -24.41
C PHE A 121 3.35 -22.17 -23.66
N PHE A 122 4.50 -21.92 -24.30
CA PHE A 122 5.58 -21.14 -23.69
C PHE A 122 5.19 -19.68 -23.45
N ALA A 123 4.46 -19.06 -24.37
CA ALA A 123 3.93 -17.69 -24.20
C ALA A 123 2.95 -17.62 -23.01
N GLY A 124 2.03 -18.58 -22.90
CA GLY A 124 1.11 -18.65 -21.76
C GLY A 124 1.82 -18.85 -20.43
N LEU A 125 2.81 -19.76 -20.38
CA LEU A 125 3.61 -20.01 -19.17
C LEU A 125 4.43 -18.79 -18.76
N PHE A 126 4.99 -18.06 -19.73
CA PHE A 126 5.72 -16.81 -19.49
C PHE A 126 4.80 -15.72 -18.91
N VAL A 127 3.60 -15.54 -19.48
CA VAL A 127 2.59 -14.60 -18.98
C VAL A 127 2.19 -14.92 -17.54
N VAL A 128 1.86 -16.18 -17.27
CA VAL A 128 1.42 -16.64 -15.94
C VAL A 128 2.54 -16.48 -14.90
N THR A 129 3.78 -16.81 -15.27
CA THR A 129 4.95 -16.65 -14.39
C THR A 129 5.21 -15.17 -14.11
N THR A 130 5.06 -14.30 -15.11
CA THR A 130 5.24 -12.86 -14.94
C THR A 130 4.17 -12.27 -14.02
N LEU A 131 2.93 -12.74 -14.15
CA LEU A 131 1.84 -12.36 -13.26
C LEU A 131 2.15 -12.78 -11.82
N GLY A 132 2.61 -14.01 -11.59
CA GLY A 132 3.07 -14.47 -10.28
C GLY A 132 4.22 -13.66 -9.71
N TYR A 133 5.20 -13.31 -10.54
CA TYR A 133 6.30 -12.44 -10.14
C TYR A 133 5.80 -11.06 -9.68
N ALA A 134 4.93 -10.42 -10.46
CA ALA A 134 4.37 -9.09 -10.14
C ALA A 134 3.57 -9.11 -8.84
N PHE A 135 2.78 -10.17 -8.61
CA PHE A 135 2.08 -10.38 -7.34
C PHE A 135 3.05 -10.53 -6.16
N GLY A 136 4.13 -11.29 -6.33
CA GLY A 136 5.16 -11.43 -5.29
C GLY A 136 5.90 -10.13 -4.98
N VAL A 137 6.20 -9.32 -6.01
CA VAL A 137 6.74 -7.95 -5.83
C VAL A 137 5.76 -7.10 -5.02
N GLY A 138 4.46 -7.23 -5.28
CA GLY A 138 3.43 -6.61 -4.44
C GLY A 138 3.55 -7.04 -2.97
N ILE A 139 3.55 -8.34 -2.69
CA ILE A 139 3.62 -8.84 -1.30
C ILE A 139 4.89 -8.34 -0.60
N TRP A 140 6.01 -8.30 -1.30
CA TRP A 140 7.24 -7.70 -0.81
C TRP A 140 7.09 -6.19 -0.53
N ALA A 141 6.45 -5.43 -1.40
CA ALA A 141 6.16 -4.00 -1.20
C ALA A 141 5.30 -3.75 0.05
N VAL A 142 4.31 -4.62 0.33
CA VAL A 142 3.52 -4.59 1.56
C VAL A 142 4.40 -4.82 2.78
N ALA A 143 5.19 -5.89 2.78
CA ALA A 143 6.08 -6.21 3.89
C ALA A 143 7.07 -5.08 4.18
N LYS A 144 7.67 -4.52 3.12
CA LYS A 144 8.58 -3.38 3.19
C LYS A 144 7.89 -2.15 3.78
N SER A 145 6.70 -1.81 3.29
CA SER A 145 5.98 -0.64 3.80
C SER A 145 5.57 -0.76 5.27
N LEU A 146 5.18 -1.95 5.73
CA LEU A 146 4.85 -2.21 7.13
C LEU A 146 6.08 -2.11 8.04
N ILE A 147 7.25 -2.57 7.60
CA ILE A 147 8.49 -2.50 8.39
C ILE A 147 9.00 -1.07 8.47
N VAL A 148 8.99 -0.37 7.33
CA VAL A 148 9.30 1.07 7.22
C VAL A 148 8.39 1.90 8.12
N ALA A 149 7.09 1.63 8.10
CA ALA A 149 6.12 2.25 8.99
C ALA A 149 6.39 1.90 10.46
N ARG A 150 6.68 0.63 10.78
CA ARG A 150 6.94 0.21 12.17
C ARG A 150 8.15 0.92 12.77
N ILE A 151 9.29 0.89 12.08
CA ILE A 151 10.54 1.49 12.58
C ILE A 151 10.45 3.02 12.51
N GLY A 152 9.92 3.54 11.41
CA GLY A 152 9.87 4.96 11.09
C GLY A 152 8.72 5.77 11.70
N ILE A 153 7.79 5.14 12.42
CA ILE A 153 6.72 5.88 13.14
C ILE A 153 6.94 5.82 14.66
N GLN A 154 7.50 4.72 15.19
CA GLN A 154 7.66 4.57 16.64
C GLN A 154 8.80 5.41 17.21
N ASP A 155 9.92 5.53 16.49
CA ASP A 155 11.16 6.05 17.06
C ASP A 155 11.55 7.45 16.52
N THR A 156 10.98 7.87 15.40
CA THR A 156 11.47 9.00 14.57
C THR A 156 10.55 10.22 14.53
N ILE A 157 9.27 10.08 14.80
CA ILE A 157 8.36 11.24 14.80
C ILE A 157 8.55 11.94 16.14
N GLN A 158 9.28 13.05 16.16
CA GLN A 158 9.15 14.02 17.23
C GLN A 158 8.20 15.11 16.76
N TRP A 159 6.96 15.09 17.24
CA TRP A 159 5.99 16.14 16.95
C TRP A 159 6.44 17.44 17.61
N HIS A 160 6.56 18.49 16.82
CA HIS A 160 6.91 19.83 17.28
C HIS A 160 5.75 20.75 16.93
N PRO A 161 4.99 21.27 17.92
CA PRO A 161 3.79 22.10 17.66
C PRO A 161 4.08 23.39 16.89
N PHE A 162 5.33 23.84 16.86
CA PHE A 162 5.74 25.07 16.18
C PHE A 162 6.88 24.84 15.18
N GLY A 163 7.23 23.57 14.93
CA GLY A 163 8.33 23.20 14.04
C GLY A 163 7.82 22.89 12.63
N PRO A 164 8.45 23.41 11.57
CA PRO A 164 8.04 23.12 10.20
C PRO A 164 8.17 21.62 9.84
N ASP A 165 9.09 20.88 10.47
CA ASP A 165 9.56 19.59 9.97
C ASP A 165 8.72 18.36 10.35
N ALA A 166 8.00 18.40 11.49
CA ALA A 166 7.24 17.23 11.95
C ALA A 166 6.06 16.89 11.01
N SER A 167 5.47 17.91 10.38
CA SER A 167 4.39 17.75 9.41
C SER A 167 4.88 17.10 8.09
N HIS A 168 6.11 17.41 7.67
CA HIS A 168 6.70 16.90 6.42
C HIS A 168 6.99 15.40 6.48
N LEU A 169 7.58 14.91 7.58
CA LEU A 169 7.88 13.49 7.76
C LEU A 169 6.59 12.66 7.81
N LEU A 170 5.60 13.12 8.58
CA LEU A 170 4.29 12.47 8.70
C LEU A 170 3.55 12.40 7.36
N ASN A 171 3.61 13.48 6.58
CA ASN A 171 3.01 13.51 5.25
C ASN A 171 3.74 12.58 4.27
N ALA A 172 5.06 12.47 4.36
CA ALA A 172 5.85 11.54 3.55
C ALA A 172 5.45 10.07 3.83
N TYR A 173 5.39 9.66 5.10
CA TYR A 173 4.93 8.31 5.48
C TYR A 173 3.49 8.05 5.04
N SER A 174 2.58 9.01 5.22
CA SER A 174 1.18 8.87 4.81
C SER A 174 1.04 8.76 3.29
N THR A 175 1.82 9.54 2.53
CA THR A 175 1.80 9.54 1.07
C THR A 175 2.38 8.23 0.51
N TYR A 176 3.48 7.76 1.07
CA TYR A 176 4.06 6.46 0.73
C TYR A 176 3.10 5.29 1.02
N SER A 177 2.46 5.29 2.19
CA SER A 177 1.48 4.28 2.57
C SER A 177 0.26 4.30 1.66
N TYR A 178 -0.22 5.48 1.28
CA TYR A 178 -1.32 5.65 0.34
C TYR A 178 -0.99 5.12 -1.07
N ARG A 179 0.19 5.46 -1.60
CA ARG A 179 0.66 4.95 -2.90
C ARG A 179 0.76 3.43 -2.91
N THR A 180 1.29 2.84 -1.83
CA THR A 180 1.36 1.38 -1.66
C THR A 180 -0.04 0.76 -1.62
N GLY A 181 -1.00 1.40 -0.94
CA GLY A 181 -2.40 1.00 -0.94
C GLY A 181 -3.03 1.01 -2.33
N ILE A 182 -2.84 2.08 -3.13
CA ILE A 182 -3.38 2.16 -4.50
C ILE A 182 -2.83 1.04 -5.38
N MET A 183 -1.52 0.80 -5.31
CA MET A 183 -0.86 -0.29 -6.05
C MET A 183 -1.50 -1.65 -5.73
N PHE A 184 -1.89 -1.90 -4.47
CA PHE A 184 -2.59 -3.13 -4.10
C PHE A 184 -4.06 -3.15 -4.49
N SER A 185 -4.79 -2.06 -4.25
CA SER A 185 -6.22 -1.96 -4.57
C SER A 185 -6.49 -2.12 -6.06
N SER A 186 -5.57 -1.64 -6.90
CA SER A 186 -5.66 -1.80 -8.35
C SER A 186 -5.41 -3.25 -8.81
N GLY A 187 -4.68 -4.06 -8.03
CA GLY A 187 -4.64 -5.52 -8.19
C GLY A 187 -6.01 -6.18 -7.97
N GLY A 188 -6.98 -5.48 -7.37
CA GLY A 188 -8.38 -5.88 -7.30
C GLY A 188 -9.05 -6.11 -8.66
N LEU A 189 -8.46 -5.63 -9.77
CA LEU A 189 -8.86 -5.95 -11.15
C LEU A 189 -8.95 -7.46 -11.43
N PHE A 190 -8.26 -8.30 -10.67
CA PHE A 190 -8.32 -9.76 -10.81
C PHE A 190 -9.37 -10.45 -9.96
N LEU A 191 -9.96 -9.80 -8.95
CA LEU A 191 -10.87 -10.44 -8.00
C LEU A 191 -12.07 -11.11 -8.69
N PRO A 192 -12.74 -10.47 -9.65
CA PRO A 192 -13.85 -11.11 -10.37
C PRO A 192 -13.39 -12.24 -11.28
N GLY A 193 -12.21 -12.13 -11.89
CA GLY A 193 -11.59 -13.22 -12.65
C GLY A 193 -11.32 -14.45 -11.79
N VAL A 194 -10.72 -14.24 -10.62
CA VAL A 194 -10.48 -15.30 -9.63
C VAL A 194 -11.81 -15.91 -9.18
N TYR A 195 -12.86 -15.09 -8.97
CA TYR A 195 -14.19 -15.56 -8.54
C TYR A 195 -14.92 -16.39 -9.59
N ILE A 196 -15.06 -15.88 -10.83
CA ILE A 196 -15.72 -16.56 -11.96
C ILE A 196 -15.07 -17.93 -12.21
N ILE A 197 -13.74 -17.96 -12.19
CA ILE A 197 -12.97 -19.17 -12.45
C ILE A 197 -12.99 -20.11 -11.22
N SER A 198 -13.07 -19.58 -9.99
CA SER A 198 -13.14 -20.40 -8.76
C SER A 198 -14.40 -21.25 -8.63
N GLY A 199 -15.49 -20.84 -9.28
CA GLY A 199 -16.74 -21.62 -9.32
C GLY A 199 -16.59 -22.94 -10.09
N GLN A 200 -15.63 -23.02 -11.01
CA GLN A 200 -15.46 -24.11 -11.98
C GLN A 200 -14.34 -25.11 -11.62
N ILE A 201 -13.66 -24.91 -10.50
CA ILE A 201 -12.48 -25.69 -10.07
C ILE A 201 -12.72 -26.49 -8.78
N ASN A 202 -11.88 -27.50 -8.57
CA ASN A 202 -11.90 -28.33 -7.37
C ASN A 202 -11.54 -27.53 -6.09
N ILE A 203 -11.74 -28.15 -4.92
CA ILE A 203 -11.50 -27.52 -3.61
C ILE A 203 -10.08 -26.92 -3.48
N ILE A 204 -9.07 -27.59 -4.03
CA ILE A 204 -7.67 -27.14 -4.01
C ILE A 204 -7.51 -25.86 -4.84
N GLY A 205 -8.12 -25.80 -6.02
CA GLY A 205 -8.14 -24.60 -6.86
C GLY A 205 -8.81 -23.41 -6.17
N ARG A 206 -9.89 -23.64 -5.40
CA ARG A 206 -10.56 -22.60 -4.61
C ARG A 206 -9.67 -22.07 -3.48
N ILE A 207 -8.90 -22.94 -2.82
CA ILE A 207 -7.93 -22.53 -1.80
C ILE A 207 -6.82 -21.66 -2.44
N LEU A 208 -6.28 -22.07 -3.58
CA LEU A 208 -5.26 -21.29 -4.30
C LEU A 208 -5.81 -19.94 -4.78
N ALA A 209 -7.05 -19.90 -5.27
CA ALA A 209 -7.77 -18.66 -5.60
C ALA A 209 -7.88 -17.73 -4.39
N ALA A 210 -8.28 -18.26 -3.24
CA ALA A 210 -8.39 -17.49 -2.00
C ALA A 210 -7.02 -16.96 -1.54
N LEU A 211 -5.94 -17.74 -1.69
CA LEU A 211 -4.57 -17.31 -1.38
C LEU A 211 -4.07 -16.17 -2.28
N VAL A 212 -4.56 -16.07 -3.51
CA VAL A 212 -4.27 -14.94 -4.41
C VAL A 212 -5.15 -13.73 -4.09
N ALA A 213 -6.43 -13.96 -3.79
CA ALA A 213 -7.41 -12.89 -3.51
C ALA A 213 -7.20 -12.21 -2.14
N ALA A 214 -6.85 -12.97 -1.10
CA ALA A 214 -6.73 -12.45 0.25
C ALA A 214 -5.66 -11.34 0.38
N PRO A 215 -4.44 -11.48 -0.17
CA PRO A 215 -3.45 -10.40 -0.16
C PRO A 215 -3.91 -9.14 -0.91
N LEU A 216 -4.72 -9.27 -1.97
CA LEU A 216 -5.24 -8.11 -2.71
C LEU A 216 -6.22 -7.28 -1.88
N VAL A 217 -7.13 -7.95 -1.19
CA VAL A 217 -8.17 -7.31 -0.37
C VAL A 217 -7.60 -6.82 0.95
N PHE A 218 -6.87 -7.69 1.66
CA PHE A 218 -6.35 -7.36 3.00
C PHE A 218 -5.04 -6.58 2.94
N GLY A 219 -4.22 -6.75 1.90
CA GLY A 219 -2.93 -6.06 1.78
C GLY A 219 -3.08 -4.55 1.58
N SER A 220 -4.02 -4.11 0.73
CA SER A 220 -4.36 -2.69 0.57
C SER A 220 -4.84 -2.08 1.88
N LEU A 221 -5.71 -2.79 2.59
CA LEU A 221 -6.25 -2.38 3.88
C LEU A 221 -5.15 -2.28 4.95
N LEU A 222 -4.29 -3.29 5.07
CA LEU A 222 -3.21 -3.34 6.05
C LEU A 222 -2.18 -2.25 5.80
N CYS A 223 -1.76 -2.04 4.55
CA CYS A 223 -0.80 -0.99 4.19
C CYS A 223 -1.31 0.43 4.46
N PHE A 224 -2.62 0.63 4.46
CA PHE A 224 -3.19 1.94 4.76
C PHE A 224 -3.55 2.10 6.25
N LEU A 225 -4.30 1.15 6.82
CA LEU A 225 -4.78 1.25 8.20
C LEU A 225 -3.64 1.18 9.20
N TYR A 226 -2.66 0.28 9.01
CA TYR A 226 -1.61 0.10 10.01
C TYR A 226 -0.74 1.35 10.17
N PRO A 227 -0.14 1.93 9.11
CA PRO A 227 0.67 3.14 9.27
C PRO A 227 -0.16 4.34 9.72
N THR A 228 -1.38 4.49 9.19
CA THR A 228 -2.28 5.60 9.55
C THR A 228 -2.66 5.58 11.02
N HIS A 229 -3.08 4.41 11.52
CA HIS A 229 -3.45 4.24 12.93
C HIS A 229 -2.25 4.51 13.83
N ARG A 230 -1.06 4.00 13.46
CA ARG A 230 0.16 4.25 14.23
C ARG A 230 0.54 5.73 14.27
N ILE A 231 0.51 6.43 13.13
CA ILE A 231 0.79 7.87 13.07
C ILE A 231 -0.16 8.62 14.00
N TYR A 232 -1.46 8.34 13.91
CA TYR A 232 -2.47 9.01 14.72
C TYR A 232 -2.21 8.81 16.22
N PHE A 233 -1.93 7.58 16.66
CA PHE A 233 -1.67 7.30 18.07
C PHE A 233 -0.40 7.97 18.59
N VAL A 234 0.67 7.99 17.78
CA VAL A 234 1.93 8.65 18.16
C VAL A 234 1.74 10.16 18.23
N ALA A 235 1.11 10.76 17.21
CA ALA A 235 0.84 12.20 17.17
C ALA A 235 -0.09 12.63 18.32
N LYS A 236 -1.14 11.87 18.59
CA LYS A 236 -2.06 12.13 19.72
C LYS A 236 -1.33 12.04 21.06
N ARG A 237 -0.56 10.98 21.28
CA ARG A 237 0.20 10.81 22.53
C ARG A 237 1.18 11.96 22.75
N GLN A 238 1.92 12.38 21.74
CA GLN A 238 2.87 13.48 21.86
C GLN A 238 2.18 14.82 22.10
N LYS A 239 1.02 15.04 21.49
CA LYS A 239 0.19 16.22 21.76
C LYS A 239 -0.33 16.20 23.20
N ASP A 240 -0.83 15.07 23.68
CA ASP A 240 -1.31 14.91 25.05
C ASP A 240 -0.16 15.10 26.07
N ASP A 241 1.01 14.54 25.81
CA ASP A 241 2.22 14.71 26.64
C ASP A 241 2.73 16.17 26.64
N ALA A 242 2.62 16.88 25.52
CA ALA A 242 2.97 18.30 25.44
C ALA A 242 1.96 19.16 26.21
N LEU A 243 0.67 18.93 26.03
CA LEU A 243 -0.39 19.62 26.77
C LEU A 243 -0.30 19.36 28.28
N GLY A 244 0.07 18.14 28.70
CA GLY A 244 0.34 17.80 30.09
C GLY A 244 1.49 18.61 30.68
N ARG A 245 2.64 18.66 30.00
CA ARG A 245 3.80 19.48 30.41
C ARG A 245 3.47 20.98 30.49
N PHE A 246 2.71 21.50 29.53
CA PHE A 246 2.21 22.88 29.59
C PHE A 246 1.26 23.10 30.77
N GLY A 247 0.45 22.11 31.13
CA GLY A 247 -0.42 22.14 32.32
C GLY A 247 0.39 22.29 33.61
N GLU A 248 1.44 21.49 33.78
CA GLU A 248 2.31 21.57 34.98
C GLU A 248 3.01 22.93 35.10
N VAL A 249 3.52 23.47 33.99
CA VAL A 249 4.16 24.80 33.96
C VAL A 249 3.14 25.91 34.25
N LEU A 250 1.91 25.78 33.75
CA LEU A 250 0.83 26.73 34.01
C LEU A 250 0.39 26.71 35.47
N GLU A 251 0.26 25.52 36.08
CA GLU A 251 -0.07 25.37 37.49
C GLU A 251 1.03 25.92 38.39
N ALA A 252 2.30 25.69 38.05
CA ALA A 252 3.44 26.27 38.75
C ALA A 252 3.42 27.80 38.69
N ALA A 253 3.22 28.38 37.49
CA ALA A 253 3.13 29.82 37.31
C ALA A 253 1.92 30.44 38.02
N GLN A 254 0.78 29.76 38.07
CA GLN A 254 -0.39 30.19 38.86
C GLN A 254 -0.13 30.15 40.37
N ARG A 255 0.56 29.12 40.88
CA ARG A 255 0.93 29.04 42.29
C ARG A 255 1.89 30.16 42.70
N GLU A 256 2.87 30.47 41.84
CA GLU A 256 3.79 31.60 42.03
C GLU A 256 3.04 32.95 42.05
N ALA A 257 2.00 33.09 41.21
CA ALA A 257 1.12 34.26 41.20
C ALA A 257 0.33 34.44 42.48
N LEU A 258 -0.22 33.33 43.00
CA LEU A 258 -1.00 33.31 44.24
C LEU A 258 -0.14 33.53 45.49
N GLN A 259 1.15 33.18 45.42
CA GLN A 259 2.10 33.39 46.52
C GLN A 259 2.69 34.81 46.57
N GLY A 260 2.39 35.67 45.58
CA GLY A 260 2.78 37.08 45.57
C GLY A 260 4.29 37.32 45.42
N SER A 261 5.06 36.31 44.99
CA SER A 261 6.50 36.40 44.81
C SER A 261 6.84 36.85 43.39
N GLY A 262 6.87 38.16 43.14
CA GLY A 262 7.37 38.75 41.89
C GLY A 262 6.52 39.87 41.30
N ASP A 263 6.99 40.45 40.19
CA ASP A 263 6.31 41.51 39.45
C ASP A 263 5.04 40.96 38.78
N MET A 264 3.88 41.26 39.37
CA MET A 264 2.55 40.75 39.01
C MET A 264 2.21 40.92 37.53
N ASN A 265 2.65 42.02 36.90
CA ASN A 265 2.38 42.29 35.48
C ASN A 265 3.18 41.36 34.55
N SER A 266 4.43 41.07 34.90
CA SER A 266 5.26 40.12 34.15
C SER A 266 4.71 38.70 34.26
N LEU A 267 4.14 38.35 35.41
CA LEU A 267 3.60 37.02 35.67
C LEU A 267 2.23 36.81 35.00
N ALA A 268 1.35 37.80 35.04
CA ALA A 268 0.07 37.77 34.34
C ALA A 268 0.24 37.64 32.82
N SER A 269 1.19 38.38 32.24
CA SER A 269 1.49 38.27 30.79
C SER A 269 2.05 36.88 30.44
N ARG A 270 2.89 36.29 31.30
CA ARG A 270 3.42 34.93 31.14
C ARG A 270 2.31 33.87 31.17
N VAL A 271 1.38 33.94 32.12
CA VAL A 271 0.24 33.02 32.22
C VAL A 271 -0.67 33.14 30.99
N GLN A 272 -0.94 34.36 30.54
CA GLN A 272 -1.78 34.58 29.35
C GLN A 272 -1.12 34.08 28.07
N THR A 273 0.20 34.23 27.94
CA THR A 273 0.98 33.67 26.83
C THR A 273 0.98 32.14 26.85
N LEU A 274 1.09 31.53 28.03
CA LEU A 274 1.02 30.06 28.16
C LEU A 274 -0.39 29.52 27.82
N LEU A 275 -1.45 30.23 28.23
CA LEU A 275 -2.83 29.88 27.87
C LEU A 275 -3.09 30.00 26.37
N SER A 276 -2.60 31.07 25.72
CA SER A 276 -2.76 31.24 24.27
C SER A 276 -1.97 30.19 23.49
N LEU A 277 -0.74 29.86 23.92
CA LEU A 277 0.05 28.76 23.34
C LEU A 277 -0.64 27.40 23.53
N ARG A 278 -1.18 27.11 24.71
CA ARG A 278 -1.94 25.88 24.97
C ARG A 278 -3.18 25.79 24.07
N ALA A 279 -3.91 26.89 23.91
CA ALA A 279 -5.08 26.95 23.03
C ALA A 279 -4.68 26.75 21.56
N ALA A 280 -3.58 27.35 21.11
CA ALA A 280 -3.05 27.17 19.75
C ALA A 280 -2.70 25.69 19.49
N ILE A 281 -1.93 25.06 20.39
CA ILE A 281 -1.56 23.64 20.33
C ILE A 281 -2.81 22.74 20.33
N ALA A 282 -3.79 23.04 21.18
CA ALA A 282 -5.04 22.28 21.24
C ALA A 282 -5.84 22.39 19.93
N SER A 283 -5.84 23.57 19.32
CA SER A 283 -6.57 23.88 18.08
C SER A 283 -5.95 23.24 16.83
N GLU A 284 -4.67 22.84 16.87
CA GLU A 284 -4.06 22.13 15.74
C GLU A 284 -4.74 20.77 15.52
N PRO A 285 -5.22 20.47 14.30
CA PRO A 285 -5.83 19.19 14.01
C PRO A 285 -4.82 18.06 14.22
N ASN A 286 -5.28 16.96 14.81
CA ASN A 286 -4.43 15.76 14.95
C ASN A 286 -4.03 15.27 13.55
N PHE A 287 -2.73 15.09 13.32
CA PHE A 287 -2.22 14.60 12.05
C PHE A 287 -2.39 13.08 11.93
N PRO A 288 -2.70 12.56 10.73
CA PRO A 288 -3.09 13.28 9.51
C PRO A 288 -4.52 13.83 9.60
N ALA A 289 -4.83 14.90 8.86
CA ALA A 289 -6.18 15.47 8.82
C ALA A 289 -7.22 14.37 8.50
N SER A 290 -8.20 14.21 9.39
CA SER A 290 -9.21 13.15 9.35
C SER A 290 -9.95 13.05 8.01
N ILE A 291 -10.22 14.19 7.35
CA ILE A 291 -10.85 14.27 6.03
C ILE A 291 -9.97 13.63 4.95
N LEU A 292 -8.66 13.90 4.96
CA LEU A 292 -7.72 13.31 4.00
C LEU A 292 -7.64 11.79 4.19
N LEU A 293 -7.73 11.31 5.43
CA LEU A 293 -7.79 9.87 5.74
C LEU A 293 -9.08 9.22 5.25
N ILE A 294 -10.23 9.88 5.43
CA ILE A 294 -11.53 9.40 4.95
C ILE A 294 -11.54 9.32 3.42
N VAL A 295 -11.04 10.35 2.73
CA VAL A 295 -10.95 10.35 1.26
C VAL A 295 -10.00 9.26 0.76
N ARG A 296 -8.83 9.12 1.38
CA ARG A 296 -7.85 8.09 1.01
C ARG A 296 -8.37 6.68 1.29
N ALA A 297 -8.95 6.43 2.47
CA ALA A 297 -9.61 5.16 2.80
C ALA A 297 -10.75 4.86 1.83
N GLY A 298 -11.63 5.85 1.59
CA GLY A 298 -12.73 5.76 0.64
C GLY A 298 -12.25 5.38 -0.75
N SER A 299 -11.19 6.00 -1.26
CA SER A 299 -10.62 5.65 -2.57
C SER A 299 -10.08 4.22 -2.62
N LEU A 300 -9.47 3.72 -1.54
CA LEU A 300 -8.94 2.35 -1.48
C LEU A 300 -10.03 1.27 -1.49
N PHE A 301 -11.22 1.58 -0.98
CA PHE A 301 -12.40 0.73 -1.02
C PHE A 301 -13.22 0.89 -2.31
N LEU A 302 -13.39 2.13 -2.77
CA LEU A 302 -14.17 2.44 -3.96
C LEU A 302 -13.50 1.96 -5.24
N ILE A 303 -12.17 1.96 -5.32
CA ILE A 303 -11.45 1.47 -6.50
C ILE A 303 -11.79 -0.01 -6.77
N PRO A 304 -11.61 -0.97 -5.84
CA PRO A 304 -12.00 -2.37 -6.06
C PRO A 304 -13.50 -2.56 -6.33
N ILE A 305 -14.37 -1.81 -5.64
CA ILE A 305 -15.84 -1.91 -5.81
C ILE A 305 -16.25 -1.40 -7.20
N PHE A 306 -15.74 -0.23 -7.60
CA PHE A 306 -16.00 0.37 -8.92
C PHE A 306 -15.50 -0.53 -10.03
N ILE A 307 -14.30 -1.10 -9.87
CA ILE A 307 -13.73 -2.09 -10.78
C ILE A 307 -14.63 -3.32 -10.89
N GLY A 308 -15.07 -3.87 -9.75
CA GLY A 308 -15.98 -5.02 -9.72
C GLY A 308 -17.32 -4.72 -10.42
N PHE A 309 -17.87 -3.53 -10.21
CA PHE A 309 -19.12 -3.09 -10.83
C PHE A 309 -18.97 -2.86 -12.34
N LEU A 310 -17.88 -2.21 -12.77
CA LEU A 310 -17.56 -2.01 -14.20
C LEU A 310 -17.41 -3.36 -14.92
N GLN A 311 -16.72 -4.31 -14.31
CA GLN A 311 -16.54 -5.65 -14.87
C GLN A 311 -17.84 -6.45 -14.91
N ALA A 312 -18.69 -6.34 -13.89
CA ALA A 312 -20.02 -6.97 -13.89
C ALA A 312 -20.95 -6.36 -14.96
N ALA A 313 -20.92 -5.03 -15.12
CA ALA A 313 -21.70 -4.33 -16.14
C ALA A 313 -21.22 -4.67 -17.56
N LEU A 314 -19.90 -4.72 -17.80
CA LEU A 314 -19.32 -5.17 -19.07
C LEU A 314 -19.65 -6.65 -19.32
N GLY A 315 -19.52 -7.52 -18.31
CA GLY A 315 -19.89 -8.93 -18.42
C GLY A 315 -21.35 -9.15 -18.78
N ALA A 316 -22.27 -8.35 -18.23
CA ALA A 316 -23.68 -8.38 -18.58
C ALA A 316 -23.95 -7.87 -20.01
N ALA A 317 -23.23 -6.85 -20.47
CA ALA A 317 -23.37 -6.29 -21.81
C ALA A 317 -22.83 -7.22 -22.93
N PHE A 318 -21.92 -8.14 -22.62
CA PHE A 318 -21.41 -9.15 -23.56
C PHE A 318 -22.15 -10.49 -23.51
N LEU A 319 -23.13 -10.64 -22.60
CA LEU A 319 -23.98 -11.83 -22.45
C LEU A 319 -25.41 -11.63 -22.97
N GLY A 320 -25.77 -10.41 -23.39
CA GLY A 320 -27.01 -10.10 -24.12
C GLY A 320 -26.75 -9.93 -25.60
#